data_AF-A0A8H8JGF4-F1
#
_entry.id   AF-A0A8H8JGF4-F1
#
_cell.length_a   1.000
_cell.length_b   1.000
_cell.length_c   1.000
_cell.angle_alpha   90.00
_cell.angle_beta   90.00
_cell.angle_gamma   90.00
#
_symmetry.space_group_name_H-M   'P 1'
#
loop_
_entity.id
_entity.type
_entity.pdbx_description
1 polymer ?
#
loop_
_entity_poly.entity_id
_entity_poly.type
_entity_poly.pdbx_seq_one_letter_code
_entity_poly.pdbx_strand_id
1 'polypeptide(L)'
;MQTRNGDLSQQNGAESNSSSNHWQSQIAAVTRKLGSLPVQELKLRLPDWRNSLSTSENRLCDLLLAIQCSNSAADIHPKLTQARQEYEKFKFLCQTAQRVLTQNLTHYDLVSIAKISTTVSQPNTHDSAAGRSPALPVALRDRGSFDHFMQMWCIMTKHNVENMPKMGYKLLDLFQLYIQVEELGGLEKVDTEGLWHLVASKMGHVPNSQDATPISHIVKILSGAFVSVLAPFEEFYKERMRRTAAHWNICGPNVTPGTGIVPTEVHCNIANFGVVFGEVNIGLNDWMPEWSPYAKILRLTGMDLDQMQQQGWTDDLIRLITKFKPTIDAWREVLIKFLLEIWQHSQSMTGQHSLQHPCRPTIQFPTSQVPCEVASTIKGAFSIDEMQRAKLVVERLTQDILQTRQYQTCEVPEVQRLQMNYAVVDAHSLAIQFERIASLDYIVFDDQERTKTHLDQIALLKEQHQILQSGQQYYIMSLEEVVTAQQNFRTALGGIKNACVQKVKERQQQVTINFPQPDEFLIRSLLIKKS
;
A
#
# COMPACT_ATOMS: atom_id res chain seq x y z
N MET A 1 -56.71 -6.39 -43.89
CA MET A 1 -55.59 -5.74 -44.60
C MET A 1 -54.63 -5.18 -43.56
N GLN A 2 -53.44 -5.78 -43.49
CA GLN A 2 -52.30 -5.33 -42.70
C GLN A 2 -51.70 -4.05 -43.30
N THR A 3 -51.15 -3.18 -42.47
CA THR A 3 -49.90 -2.41 -42.65
C THR A 3 -49.81 -1.44 -41.44
N ARG A 4 -48.66 -1.02 -40.90
CA ARG A 4 -47.26 -1.48 -40.86
C ARG A 4 -46.60 -0.44 -39.94
N ASN A 5 -46.30 -0.77 -38.69
CA ASN A 5 -45.45 0.08 -37.84
C ASN A 5 -44.00 -0.13 -38.27
N GLY A 6 -43.32 0.96 -38.63
CA GLY A 6 -41.92 0.97 -39.03
C GLY A 6 -41.03 1.50 -37.91
N ASP A 7 -39.96 0.74 -37.67
CA ASP A 7 -38.90 0.94 -36.69
C ASP A 7 -38.16 2.28 -36.82
N LEU A 8 -37.95 2.95 -35.67
CA LEU A 8 -36.93 3.96 -35.44
C LEU A 8 -36.30 3.69 -34.07
N SER A 9 -35.42 2.68 -34.00
CA SER A 9 -34.51 2.49 -32.87
C SER A 9 -33.34 1.57 -33.24
N GLN A 10 -32.44 2.03 -34.11
CA GLN A 10 -31.07 1.53 -34.24
C GLN A 10 -30.16 2.67 -34.74
N GLN A 11 -29.62 3.51 -33.84
CA GLN A 11 -28.51 4.40 -34.23
C GLN A 11 -27.47 4.76 -33.15
N ASN A 12 -27.53 4.21 -31.94
CA ASN A 12 -26.57 4.60 -30.88
C ASN A 12 -25.54 3.52 -30.50
N GLY A 13 -25.40 2.45 -31.30
CA GLY A 13 -24.45 1.33 -31.04
C GLY A 13 -23.19 1.30 -31.91
N ALA A 14 -23.05 2.19 -32.90
CA ALA A 14 -21.99 2.09 -33.91
C ALA A 14 -20.75 2.96 -33.64
N GLU A 15 -20.83 3.96 -32.75
CA GLU A 15 -19.73 4.93 -32.55
C GLU A 15 -18.59 4.41 -31.65
N SER A 16 -18.86 3.49 -30.71
CA SER A 16 -17.82 2.94 -29.82
C SER A 16 -16.90 1.91 -30.51
N ASN A 17 -17.43 1.12 -31.45
CA ASN A 17 -16.64 0.15 -32.22
C ASN A 17 -15.78 0.80 -33.33
N SER A 18 -16.18 1.99 -33.81
CA SER A 18 -15.42 2.78 -34.79
C SER A 18 -14.06 3.26 -34.25
N SER A 19 -14.03 3.74 -32.99
CA SER A 19 -12.82 4.29 -32.37
C SER A 19 -11.73 3.23 -32.10
N SER A 20 -12.13 2.01 -31.71
CA SER A 20 -11.21 0.90 -31.44
C SER A 20 -10.50 0.40 -32.72
N ASN A 21 -11.24 0.28 -33.83
CA ASN A 21 -10.67 -0.17 -35.11
C ASN A 21 -9.72 0.88 -35.73
N HIS A 22 -10.00 2.16 -35.50
CA HIS A 22 -9.13 3.25 -35.92
C HIS A 22 -7.79 3.25 -35.16
N TRP A 23 -7.81 3.03 -33.84
CA TRP A 23 -6.58 2.97 -33.03
C TRP A 23 -5.69 1.78 -33.38
N GLN A 24 -6.28 0.59 -33.61
CA GLN A 24 -5.53 -0.59 -34.05
C GLN A 24 -4.87 -0.39 -35.43
N SER A 25 -5.57 0.26 -36.36
CA SER A 25 -5.02 0.61 -37.68
C SER A 25 -3.86 1.61 -37.58
N GLN A 26 -3.96 2.57 -36.66
CA GLN A 26 -2.88 3.52 -36.38
C GLN A 26 -1.65 2.84 -35.76
N ILE A 27 -1.85 1.91 -34.83
CA ILE A 27 -0.77 1.11 -34.24
C ILE A 27 0.01 0.35 -35.32
N ALA A 28 -0.70 -0.37 -36.20
CA ALA A 28 -0.04 -1.13 -37.26
C ALA A 28 0.75 -0.24 -38.23
N ALA A 29 0.29 0.99 -38.47
CA ALA A 29 1.01 1.98 -39.26
C ALA A 29 2.25 2.53 -38.52
N VAL A 30 2.13 2.82 -37.23
CA VAL A 30 3.24 3.31 -36.38
C VAL A 30 4.31 2.23 -36.21
N THR A 31 3.95 0.97 -35.98
CA THR A 31 4.89 -0.15 -35.90
C THR A 31 5.70 -0.30 -37.18
N ARG A 32 5.04 -0.23 -38.35
CA ARG A 32 5.73 -0.30 -39.65
C ARG A 32 6.67 0.89 -39.86
N LYS A 33 6.23 2.10 -39.52
CA LYS A 33 7.08 3.30 -39.60
C LYS A 33 8.29 3.20 -38.68
N LEU A 34 8.11 2.79 -37.43
CA LEU A 34 9.20 2.60 -36.47
C LEU A 34 10.18 1.51 -36.89
N GLY A 35 9.70 0.42 -37.46
CA GLY A 35 10.55 -0.65 -37.99
C GLY A 35 11.36 -0.23 -39.23
N SER A 36 10.91 0.79 -39.97
CA SER A 36 11.63 1.34 -41.13
C SER A 36 12.64 2.44 -40.81
N LEU A 37 12.69 2.92 -39.57
CA LEU A 37 13.62 3.98 -39.18
C LEU A 37 15.04 3.44 -39.00
N PRO A 38 16.09 4.19 -39.41
CA PRO A 38 17.46 3.85 -39.10
C PRO A 38 17.68 3.73 -37.58
N VAL A 39 18.52 2.76 -37.18
CA VAL A 39 18.84 2.50 -35.76
C VAL A 39 19.38 3.76 -35.05
N GLN A 40 20.20 4.57 -35.73
CA GLN A 40 20.73 5.83 -35.21
C GLN A 40 19.61 6.85 -34.92
N GLU A 41 18.59 6.93 -35.78
CA GLU A 41 17.47 7.85 -35.60
C GLU A 41 16.56 7.40 -34.44
N LEU A 42 16.34 6.09 -34.29
CA LEU A 42 15.64 5.53 -33.14
C LEU A 42 16.39 5.80 -31.83
N LYS A 43 17.72 5.67 -31.81
CA LYS A 43 18.56 5.99 -30.65
C LYS A 43 18.49 7.47 -30.27
N LEU A 44 18.40 8.37 -31.24
CA LEU A 44 18.29 9.82 -31.01
C LEU A 44 16.91 10.22 -30.47
N ARG A 45 15.83 9.57 -30.93
CA ARG A 45 14.45 9.92 -30.53
C ARG A 45 13.96 9.23 -29.26
N LEU A 46 14.57 8.10 -28.89
CA LEU A 46 14.18 7.34 -27.70
C LEU A 46 14.26 8.16 -26.40
N PRO A 47 15.30 8.98 -26.14
CA PRO A 47 15.35 9.87 -24.98
C PRO A 47 14.18 10.86 -24.94
N ASP A 48 13.86 11.50 -26.07
CA ASP A 48 12.75 12.47 -26.15
C ASP A 48 11.40 11.82 -25.88
N TRP A 49 11.19 10.59 -26.37
CA TRP A 49 9.97 9.82 -26.07
C TRP A 49 9.92 9.37 -24.63
N ARG A 50 11.05 9.01 -24.00
CA ARG A 50 11.10 8.69 -22.56
C ARG A 50 10.79 9.92 -21.70
N ASN A 51 11.32 11.09 -22.07
CA ASN A 51 11.01 12.35 -21.38
C ASN A 51 9.53 12.72 -21.54
N SER A 52 8.98 12.54 -22.75
CA SER A 52 7.56 12.78 -23.03
C SER A 52 6.66 11.78 -22.30
N LEU A 53 7.08 10.51 -22.19
CA LEU A 53 6.39 9.49 -21.40
C LEU A 53 6.33 9.89 -19.93
N SER A 54 7.47 10.22 -19.33
CA SER A 54 7.55 10.69 -17.93
C SER A 54 6.66 11.92 -17.69
N THR A 55 6.68 12.89 -18.61
CA THR A 55 5.85 14.09 -18.54
C THR A 55 4.36 13.75 -18.60
N SER A 56 3.95 12.88 -19.54
CA SER A 56 2.55 12.44 -19.66
C SER A 56 2.08 11.61 -18.46
N GLU A 57 2.99 10.86 -17.86
CA GLU A 57 2.74 10.03 -16.68
C GLU A 57 2.57 10.88 -15.42
N ASN A 58 3.43 11.89 -15.23
CA ASN A 58 3.29 12.86 -14.13
C ASN A 58 1.96 13.62 -14.25
N ARG A 59 1.62 14.07 -15.48
CA ARG A 59 0.32 14.70 -15.75
C ARG A 59 -0.87 13.77 -15.47
N LEU A 60 -0.76 12.49 -15.81
CA LEU A 60 -1.79 11.49 -15.50
C LEU A 60 -1.93 11.29 -13.98
N CYS A 61 -0.81 11.18 -13.26
CA CYS A 61 -0.79 11.06 -11.80
C CYS A 61 -1.39 12.29 -11.13
N ASP A 62 -1.02 13.50 -11.56
CA ASP A 62 -1.55 14.76 -11.04
C ASP A 62 -3.06 14.87 -11.26
N LEU A 63 -3.56 14.45 -12.42
CA LEU A 63 -5.00 14.44 -12.72
C LEU A 63 -5.76 13.37 -11.91
N LEU A 64 -5.16 12.19 -11.69
CA LEU A 64 -5.74 11.16 -10.81
C LEU A 64 -5.79 11.62 -9.35
N LEU A 65 -4.72 12.26 -8.87
CA LEU A 65 -4.68 12.88 -7.54
C LEU A 65 -5.67 14.05 -7.44
N ALA A 66 -5.79 14.86 -8.48
CA ALA A 66 -6.78 15.94 -8.54
C ALA A 66 -8.21 15.39 -8.46
N ILE A 67 -8.52 14.28 -9.13
CA ILE A 67 -9.84 13.61 -9.03
C ILE A 67 -10.10 13.12 -7.60
N GLN A 68 -9.10 12.58 -6.93
CA GLN A 68 -9.23 12.19 -5.52
C GLN A 68 -9.45 13.39 -4.58
N CYS A 69 -8.92 14.56 -4.95
CA CYS A 69 -8.94 15.76 -4.12
C CYS A 69 -10.08 16.75 -4.47
N SER A 70 -10.80 16.59 -5.59
CA SER A 70 -11.75 17.60 -6.07
C SER A 70 -13.10 17.03 -6.55
N ASN A 71 -14.18 17.78 -6.25
CA ASN A 71 -15.57 17.35 -6.45
C ASN A 71 -16.12 17.63 -7.87
N SER A 72 -15.35 18.22 -8.79
CA SER A 72 -15.76 18.44 -10.20
C SER A 72 -15.07 17.43 -11.12
N ALA A 73 -15.61 16.21 -11.16
CA ALA A 73 -15.13 15.18 -12.08
C ALA A 73 -15.36 15.57 -13.57
N ALA A 74 -16.35 16.43 -13.84
CA ALA A 74 -16.78 16.80 -15.20
C ALA A 74 -15.69 17.56 -15.99
N ASP A 75 -14.96 18.48 -15.34
CA ASP A 75 -13.94 19.29 -16.01
C ASP A 75 -12.58 18.57 -16.13
N ILE A 76 -12.36 17.56 -15.29
CA ILE A 76 -11.09 16.81 -15.20
C ILE A 76 -11.12 15.57 -16.09
N HIS A 77 -12.29 14.95 -16.30
CA HIS A 77 -12.45 13.75 -17.13
C HIS A 77 -11.93 13.87 -18.57
N PRO A 78 -12.19 14.94 -19.35
CA PRO A 78 -11.63 15.07 -20.70
C PRO A 78 -10.11 15.22 -20.67
N LYS A 79 -9.57 15.94 -19.68
CA LYS A 79 -8.12 16.11 -19.50
C LYS A 79 -7.44 14.79 -19.09
N LEU A 80 -8.09 13.99 -18.25
CA LEU A 80 -7.63 12.66 -17.85
C LEU A 80 -7.61 11.71 -19.05
N THR A 81 -8.68 11.72 -19.85
CA THR A 81 -8.78 10.88 -21.04
C THR A 81 -7.71 11.25 -22.06
N GLN A 82 -7.46 12.55 -22.26
CA GLN A 82 -6.35 13.02 -23.10
C GLN A 82 -4.98 12.59 -22.55
N ALA A 83 -4.71 12.82 -21.26
CA ALA A 83 -3.44 12.45 -20.62
C ALA A 83 -3.19 10.94 -20.71
N ARG A 84 -4.24 10.11 -20.56
CA ARG A 84 -4.17 8.66 -20.74
C ARG A 84 -3.82 8.28 -22.18
N GLN A 85 -4.44 8.90 -23.18
CA GLN A 85 -4.12 8.64 -24.59
C GLN A 85 -2.68 9.03 -24.93
N GLU A 86 -2.20 10.16 -24.40
CA GLU A 86 -0.80 10.60 -24.53
C GLU A 86 0.17 9.59 -23.89
N TYR A 87 -0.12 9.14 -22.66
CA TYR A 87 0.67 8.12 -21.96
C TYR A 87 0.74 6.80 -22.73
N GLU A 88 -0.40 6.24 -23.15
CA GLU A 88 -0.45 4.98 -23.90
C GLU A 88 0.30 5.08 -25.24
N LYS A 89 0.19 6.23 -25.91
CA LYS A 89 0.93 6.50 -27.14
C LYS A 89 2.45 6.48 -26.89
N PHE A 90 2.95 7.21 -25.90
CA PHE A 90 4.40 7.26 -25.63
C PHE A 90 4.93 5.94 -25.07
N LYS A 91 4.13 5.22 -24.28
CA LYS A 91 4.46 3.87 -23.78
C LYS A 91 4.64 2.90 -24.95
N PHE A 92 3.69 2.91 -25.88
CA PHE A 92 3.75 2.10 -27.09
C PHE A 92 4.97 2.43 -27.97
N LEU A 93 5.27 3.72 -28.18
CA LEU A 93 6.44 4.16 -28.94
C LEU A 93 7.74 3.68 -28.30
N CYS A 94 7.90 3.85 -26.99
CA CYS A 94 9.10 3.43 -26.25
C CYS A 94 9.29 1.91 -26.30
N GLN A 95 8.25 1.13 -26.03
CA GLN A 95 8.31 -0.34 -26.05
C GLN A 95 8.63 -0.88 -27.45
N THR A 96 8.01 -0.30 -28.48
CA THR A 96 8.22 -0.74 -29.86
C THR A 96 9.62 -0.37 -30.35
N ALA A 97 10.10 0.84 -30.07
CA ALA A 97 11.45 1.26 -30.39
C ALA A 97 12.50 0.41 -29.66
N GLN A 98 12.30 0.13 -28.36
CA GLN A 98 13.18 -0.75 -27.59
C GLN A 98 13.21 -2.17 -28.18
N ARG A 99 12.06 -2.72 -28.59
CA ARG A 99 11.98 -4.04 -29.24
C ARG A 99 12.76 -4.08 -30.55
N VAL A 100 12.62 -3.06 -31.40
CA VAL A 100 13.36 -2.94 -32.67
C VAL A 100 14.86 -2.80 -32.41
N LEU A 101 15.27 -2.02 -31.41
CA LEU A 101 16.68 -1.90 -31.03
C LEU A 101 17.26 -3.23 -30.52
N THR A 102 16.54 -3.94 -29.66
CA THR A 102 16.97 -5.25 -29.13
C THR A 102 17.05 -6.30 -30.24
N GLN A 103 16.08 -6.35 -31.15
CA GLN A 103 16.10 -7.28 -32.30
C GLN A 103 17.28 -7.02 -33.25
N ASN A 104 17.61 -5.76 -33.50
CA ASN A 104 18.77 -5.40 -34.31
C ASN A 104 20.10 -5.71 -33.60
N LEU A 105 20.19 -5.54 -32.27
CA LEU A 105 21.37 -5.92 -31.48
C LEU A 105 21.61 -7.44 -31.50
N THR A 106 20.55 -8.26 -31.34
CA THR A 106 20.66 -9.73 -31.44
C THR A 106 21.08 -10.20 -32.84
N HIS A 107 20.73 -9.44 -33.89
CA HIS A 107 21.11 -9.77 -35.25
C HIS A 107 22.59 -9.44 -35.55
N TYR A 108 23.18 -8.48 -34.83
CA TYR A 108 24.62 -8.18 -34.89
C TYR A 108 25.46 -9.16 -34.04
N ASP A 109 24.96 -9.61 -32.90
CA ASP A 109 25.65 -10.58 -32.04
C ASP A 109 25.66 -11.99 -32.62
N LEU A 110 24.58 -12.44 -33.27
CA LEU A 110 24.56 -13.75 -33.95
C LEU A 110 25.49 -13.83 -35.17
N VAL A 111 25.73 -12.71 -35.85
CA VAL A 111 26.72 -12.62 -36.95
C VAL A 111 28.16 -12.64 -36.42
N SER A 112 28.37 -12.23 -35.16
CA SER A 112 29.68 -12.23 -34.50
C SER A 112 30.00 -13.58 -33.83
N ILE A 113 28.98 -14.32 -33.37
CA ILE A 113 29.13 -15.61 -32.66
C ILE A 113 29.21 -16.81 -33.62
N ALA A 114 28.74 -16.70 -34.87
CA ALA A 114 28.83 -17.78 -35.86
C ALA A 114 30.26 -18.08 -36.37
N LYS A 115 31.30 -17.37 -35.88
CA LYS A 115 32.71 -17.61 -36.26
C LYS A 115 33.55 -18.30 -35.18
N ILE A 116 33.01 -18.56 -33.98
CA ILE A 116 33.77 -19.15 -32.89
C ILE A 116 32.91 -20.22 -32.22
N SER A 117 33.41 -21.46 -32.20
CA SER A 117 32.91 -22.63 -31.44
C SER A 117 32.00 -23.62 -32.18
N THR A 118 32.62 -24.41 -33.06
CA THR A 118 32.37 -25.86 -33.13
C THR A 118 33.40 -26.57 -32.26
N THR A 119 32.96 -27.30 -31.24
CA THR A 119 33.42 -28.66 -30.80
C THR A 119 33.29 -28.90 -29.29
N VAL A 120 32.90 -30.15 -28.98
CA VAL A 120 33.03 -30.92 -27.72
C VAL A 120 31.87 -30.89 -26.70
N SER A 121 30.97 -31.85 -26.91
CA SER A 121 30.56 -32.96 -26.00
C SER A 121 30.16 -32.74 -24.52
N GLN A 122 28.92 -33.16 -24.25
CA GLN A 122 28.34 -33.71 -23.00
C GLN A 122 29.09 -34.95 -22.46
N PRO A 123 28.89 -35.45 -21.19
CA PRO A 123 27.57 -35.86 -20.64
C PRO A 123 27.34 -35.83 -19.09
N ASN A 124 26.04 -35.98 -18.71
CA ASN A 124 25.36 -36.61 -17.54
C ASN A 124 25.97 -36.51 -16.11
N THR A 125 25.22 -36.34 -15.00
CA THR A 125 24.23 -37.27 -14.39
C THR A 125 23.45 -36.63 -13.21
N HIS A 126 22.29 -37.25 -12.89
CA HIS A 126 21.41 -37.14 -11.71
C HIS A 126 22.09 -36.93 -10.34
N ASP A 127 21.43 -36.19 -9.41
CA ASP A 127 20.96 -36.81 -8.15
C ASP A 127 20.03 -35.94 -7.25
N SER A 128 18.99 -36.62 -6.75
CA SER A 128 18.33 -36.58 -5.43
C SER A 128 17.92 -35.26 -4.76
N ALA A 129 16.60 -35.01 -4.79
CA ALA A 129 15.89 -34.04 -3.95
C ALA A 129 15.21 -34.75 -2.76
N ALA A 130 15.78 -34.59 -1.56
CA ALA A 130 15.10 -34.88 -0.30
C ALA A 130 15.58 -33.90 0.79
N GLY A 131 14.64 -33.20 1.43
CA GLY A 131 14.88 -32.53 2.71
C GLY A 131 15.41 -31.09 2.69
N ARG A 132 14.96 -30.21 1.79
CA ARG A 132 15.13 -28.76 2.00
C ARG A 132 14.00 -28.23 2.89
N SER A 133 14.34 -27.79 4.10
CA SER A 133 13.54 -26.83 4.88
C SER A 133 13.07 -25.67 4.00
N PRO A 134 11.91 -25.05 4.29
CA PRO A 134 11.34 -24.00 3.45
C PRO A 134 12.37 -22.88 3.26
N ALA A 135 12.67 -22.57 1.99
CA ALA A 135 13.65 -21.56 1.63
C ALA A 135 13.34 -20.22 2.31
N LEU A 136 14.32 -19.70 3.07
CA LEU A 136 14.24 -18.44 3.78
C LEU A 136 13.93 -17.24 2.84
N PRO A 137 13.35 -16.16 3.38
CA PRO A 137 13.22 -14.89 2.66
C PRO A 137 14.60 -14.35 2.29
N VAL A 138 14.79 -14.02 1.01
CA VAL A 138 16.04 -13.50 0.40
C VAL A 138 16.64 -12.30 1.17
N ALA A 139 15.81 -11.54 1.89
CA ALA A 139 16.20 -10.29 2.54
C ALA A 139 17.19 -10.40 3.70
N LEU A 140 17.27 -11.52 4.45
CA LEU A 140 18.27 -11.67 5.53
C LEU A 140 19.67 -12.06 5.04
N ARG A 141 19.84 -12.31 3.73
CA ARG A 141 21.15 -12.56 3.12
C ARG A 141 21.89 -11.29 2.73
N ASP A 142 21.20 -10.15 2.73
CA ASP A 142 21.80 -8.84 2.49
C ASP A 142 22.24 -8.21 3.83
N ARG A 143 23.50 -7.76 3.88
CA ARG A 143 24.09 -7.17 5.10
C ARG A 143 23.33 -5.91 5.54
N GLY A 144 22.99 -5.04 4.59
CA GLY A 144 22.33 -3.78 4.89
C GLY A 144 20.94 -4.00 5.49
N SER A 145 20.17 -4.91 4.91
CA SER A 145 18.85 -5.31 5.40
C SER A 145 18.94 -5.94 6.78
N PHE A 146 19.90 -6.85 7.01
CA PHE A 146 20.12 -7.46 8.31
C PHE A 146 20.44 -6.43 9.40
N ASP A 147 21.39 -5.53 9.14
CA ASP A 147 21.81 -4.51 10.11
C ASP A 147 20.65 -3.57 10.45
N HIS A 148 19.82 -3.21 9.46
CA HIS A 148 18.62 -2.39 9.67
C HIS A 148 17.57 -3.08 10.56
N PHE A 149 17.21 -4.33 10.23
CA PHE A 149 16.24 -5.08 11.03
C PHE A 149 16.76 -5.33 12.46
N MET A 150 18.06 -5.58 12.61
CA MET A 150 18.70 -5.77 13.90
C MET A 150 18.63 -4.49 14.74
N GLN A 151 18.93 -3.33 14.14
CA GLN A 151 18.82 -2.03 14.81
C GLN A 151 17.38 -1.76 15.27
N MET A 152 16.39 -2.03 14.41
CA MET A 152 14.99 -1.88 14.75
C MET A 152 14.56 -2.81 15.88
N TRP A 153 15.00 -4.08 15.85
CA TRP A 153 14.74 -5.03 16.93
C TRP A 153 15.33 -4.54 18.26
N CYS A 154 16.58 -4.08 18.27
CA CYS A 154 17.22 -3.52 19.46
C CYS A 154 16.43 -2.33 20.04
N ILE A 155 15.97 -1.40 19.20
CA ILE A 155 15.16 -0.26 19.62
C ILE A 155 13.83 -0.72 20.22
N MET A 156 13.12 -1.62 19.54
CA MET A 156 11.78 -2.08 19.95
C MET A 156 11.81 -2.91 21.24
N THR A 157 12.87 -3.69 21.44
CA THR A 157 13.03 -4.55 22.63
C THR A 157 13.80 -3.87 23.76
N LYS A 158 14.24 -2.61 23.56
CA LYS A 158 15.14 -1.86 24.45
C LYS A 158 16.44 -2.63 24.76
N HIS A 159 16.91 -3.42 23.79
CA HIS A 159 18.13 -4.17 23.94
C HIS A 159 19.32 -3.23 23.72
N ASN A 160 20.12 -3.05 24.77
CA ASN A 160 21.25 -2.12 24.75
C ASN A 160 22.41 -2.71 23.95
N VAL A 161 23.03 -1.91 23.07
CA VAL A 161 24.19 -2.30 22.26
C VAL A 161 25.38 -2.71 23.13
N GLU A 162 25.47 -2.19 24.35
CA GLU A 162 26.50 -2.57 25.32
C GLU A 162 26.41 -4.04 25.77
N ASN A 163 25.22 -4.63 25.71
CA ASN A 163 24.96 -6.03 26.05
C ASN A 163 25.17 -6.98 24.86
N MET A 164 25.60 -6.46 23.71
CA MET A 164 25.89 -7.31 22.55
C MET A 164 27.05 -8.26 22.85
N PRO A 165 26.95 -9.54 22.43
CA PRO A 165 28.00 -10.52 22.62
C PRO A 165 29.35 -10.02 22.08
N LYS A 166 30.38 -10.09 22.91
CA LYS A 166 31.76 -9.74 22.55
C LYS A 166 32.61 -11.00 22.57
N MET A 167 33.56 -11.07 21.65
CA MET A 167 34.62 -12.07 21.69
C MET A 167 35.94 -11.37 21.97
N GLY A 168 36.42 -11.51 23.22
CA GLY A 168 37.53 -10.70 23.73
C GLY A 168 37.17 -9.21 23.73
N TYR A 169 37.95 -8.39 23.02
CA TYR A 169 37.76 -6.95 22.91
C TYR A 169 36.96 -6.52 21.67
N LYS A 170 36.57 -7.47 20.80
CA LYS A 170 35.85 -7.17 19.55
C LYS A 170 34.37 -7.55 19.68
N LEU A 171 33.49 -6.71 19.15
CA LEU A 171 32.07 -7.05 18.97
C LEU A 171 31.93 -8.24 18.03
N LEU A 172 31.05 -9.18 18.37
CA LEU A 172 30.78 -10.33 17.54
C LEU A 172 30.04 -9.91 16.27
N ASP A 173 30.50 -10.37 15.11
CA ASP A 173 29.77 -10.16 13.86
C ASP A 173 28.58 -11.11 13.78
N LEU A 174 27.43 -10.61 14.21
CA LEU A 174 26.17 -11.37 14.26
C LEU A 174 25.64 -11.74 12.87
N PHE A 175 25.89 -10.92 11.85
CA PHE A 175 25.50 -11.25 10.48
C PHE A 175 26.29 -12.44 9.97
N GLN A 176 27.62 -12.39 10.14
CA GLN A 176 28.47 -13.49 9.72
C GLN A 176 28.12 -14.78 10.48
N LEU A 177 27.88 -14.69 11.80
CA LEU A 177 27.41 -15.82 12.60
C LEU A 177 26.10 -16.41 12.05
N TYR A 178 25.12 -15.56 11.75
CA TYR A 178 23.83 -15.96 11.19
C TYR A 178 24.00 -16.72 9.86
N ILE A 179 24.76 -16.16 8.91
CA ILE A 179 25.01 -16.79 7.61
C ILE A 179 25.71 -18.14 7.77
N GLN A 180 26.69 -18.25 8.67
CA GLN A 180 27.44 -19.49 8.84
C GLN A 180 26.60 -20.61 9.46
N VAL A 181 25.70 -20.30 10.39
CA VAL A 181 24.77 -21.28 10.96
C VAL A 181 23.75 -21.71 9.93
N GLU A 182 23.23 -20.79 9.12
CA GLU A 182 22.29 -21.09 8.04
C GLU A 182 22.92 -21.95 6.92
N GLU A 183 24.16 -21.66 6.52
CA GLU A 183 24.89 -22.49 5.54
C GLU A 183 25.08 -23.93 6.00
N LEU A 184 25.15 -24.16 7.31
CA LEU A 184 25.30 -25.49 7.89
C LEU A 184 23.96 -26.21 8.13
N GLY A 185 22.83 -25.59 7.74
CA GLY A 185 21.49 -26.16 7.82
C GLY A 185 20.67 -25.69 9.02
N GLY A 186 21.03 -24.56 9.62
CA GLY A 186 20.28 -23.90 10.69
C GLY A 186 20.69 -24.35 12.10
N LEU A 187 20.12 -23.67 13.10
CA LEU A 187 20.49 -23.84 14.51
C LEU A 187 20.34 -25.29 14.99
N GLU A 188 19.20 -25.94 14.69
CA GLU A 188 18.93 -27.31 15.16
C GLU A 188 20.00 -28.30 14.68
N LYS A 189 20.41 -28.19 13.41
CA LYS A 189 21.43 -29.07 12.84
C LYS A 189 22.82 -28.78 13.41
N VAL A 190 23.17 -27.50 13.54
CA VAL A 190 24.46 -27.10 14.12
C VAL A 190 24.59 -27.56 15.57
N ASP A 191 23.51 -27.49 16.35
CA ASP A 191 23.52 -27.88 17.76
C ASP A 191 23.52 -29.40 17.94
N THR A 192 22.67 -30.13 17.19
CA THR A 192 22.57 -31.60 17.28
C THR A 192 23.80 -32.32 16.74
N GLU A 193 24.40 -31.82 15.65
CA GLU A 193 25.62 -32.39 15.06
C GLU A 193 26.90 -31.81 15.67
N GLY A 194 26.80 -30.88 16.63
CA GLY A 194 27.94 -30.29 17.33
C GLY A 194 28.85 -29.45 16.43
N LEU A 195 28.34 -28.87 15.34
CA LEU A 195 29.10 -28.18 14.29
C LEU A 195 29.57 -26.77 14.67
N TRP A 196 29.37 -26.33 15.92
CA TRP A 196 29.80 -25.01 16.38
C TRP A 196 31.31 -24.76 16.24
N HIS A 197 32.13 -25.81 16.30
CA HIS A 197 33.57 -25.72 16.05
C HIS A 197 33.88 -25.33 14.59
N LEU A 198 33.08 -25.80 13.64
CA LEU A 198 33.19 -25.46 12.23
C LEU A 198 32.74 -24.02 11.98
N VAL A 199 31.68 -23.57 12.66
CA VAL A 199 31.24 -22.15 12.65
C VAL A 199 32.37 -21.26 13.16
N ALA A 200 32.99 -21.60 14.29
CA ALA A 200 34.11 -20.84 14.85
C ALA A 200 35.28 -20.73 13.85
N SER A 201 35.64 -21.84 13.20
CA SER A 201 36.68 -21.87 12.16
C SER A 201 36.34 -20.96 10.98
N LYS A 202 35.10 -21.03 10.46
CA LYS A 202 34.63 -20.18 9.35
C LYS A 202 34.51 -18.69 9.72
N MET A 203 34.33 -18.37 11.00
CA MET A 203 34.41 -17.00 11.51
C MET A 203 35.85 -16.50 11.71
N GLY A 204 36.86 -17.32 11.37
CA GLY A 204 38.27 -16.97 11.48
C GLY A 204 38.89 -17.25 12.85
N HIS A 205 38.18 -17.98 13.73
CA HIS A 205 38.70 -18.38 15.04
C HIS A 205 39.38 -19.75 14.92
N VAL A 206 40.66 -19.72 14.50
CA VAL A 206 41.52 -20.90 14.43
C VAL A 206 42.26 -21.09 15.77
N PRO A 207 42.28 -22.28 16.37
CA PRO A 207 43.03 -22.54 17.59
C PRO A 207 44.53 -22.58 17.28
N ASN A 208 45.22 -21.44 17.37
CA ASN A 208 46.69 -21.41 17.34
C ASN A 208 47.23 -21.64 18.75
N SER A 209 48.17 -22.58 18.84
CA SER A 209 48.54 -23.35 20.04
C SER A 209 49.32 -22.62 21.15
N GLN A 210 49.47 -21.29 21.10
CA GLN A 210 50.37 -20.61 22.04
C GLN A 210 49.76 -19.49 22.90
N ASP A 211 48.62 -18.88 22.54
CA ASP A 211 47.98 -17.84 23.38
C ASP A 211 46.45 -17.69 23.18
N ALA A 212 45.79 -18.66 22.54
CA ALA A 212 44.39 -18.51 22.13
C ALA A 212 43.40 -18.98 23.21
N THR A 213 42.36 -18.18 23.43
CA THR A 213 41.13 -18.54 24.16
C THR A 213 40.68 -19.95 23.77
N PRO A 214 40.36 -20.85 24.72
CA PRO A 214 39.99 -22.23 24.40
C PRO A 214 38.85 -22.26 23.38
N ILE A 215 38.96 -23.10 22.35
CA ILE A 215 37.92 -23.21 21.31
C ILE A 215 36.55 -23.57 21.90
N SER A 216 36.53 -24.32 23.01
CA SER A 216 35.32 -24.62 23.78
C SER A 216 34.64 -23.37 24.36
N HIS A 217 35.42 -22.37 24.78
CA HIS A 217 34.91 -21.09 25.25
C HIS A 217 34.35 -20.25 24.09
N ILE A 218 35.03 -20.24 22.95
CA ILE A 218 34.57 -19.58 21.72
C ILE A 218 33.24 -20.18 21.26
N VAL A 219 33.16 -21.50 21.18
CA VAL A 219 31.93 -22.23 20.84
C VAL A 219 30.79 -21.85 21.78
N LYS A 220 31.04 -21.77 23.09
CA LYS A 220 30.03 -21.38 24.08
C LYS A 220 29.55 -19.93 23.89
N ILE A 221 30.45 -19.01 23.53
CA ILE A 221 30.08 -17.62 23.22
C ILE A 221 29.23 -17.57 21.94
N LEU A 222 29.62 -18.30 20.89
CA LEU A 222 28.89 -18.31 19.62
C LEU A 222 27.49 -18.91 19.76
N SER A 223 27.38 -20.07 20.42
CA SER A 223 26.06 -20.69 20.67
C SER A 223 25.20 -19.83 21.60
N GLY A 224 25.79 -19.28 22.66
CA GLY A 224 25.11 -18.36 23.57
C GLY A 224 24.62 -17.09 22.87
N ALA A 225 25.44 -16.49 22.00
CA ALA A 225 25.07 -15.32 21.21
C ALA A 225 23.93 -15.61 20.23
N PHE A 226 23.96 -16.78 19.58
CA PHE A 226 22.91 -17.16 18.66
C PHE A 226 21.57 -17.34 19.40
N VAL A 227 21.57 -18.08 20.50
CA VAL A 227 20.35 -18.36 21.28
C VAL A 227 19.80 -17.11 21.96
N SER A 228 20.66 -16.23 22.49
CA SER A 228 20.22 -15.05 23.23
C SER A 228 19.85 -13.86 22.36
N VAL A 229 20.43 -13.72 21.17
CA VAL A 229 20.23 -12.55 20.29
C VAL A 229 19.59 -12.94 18.97
N LEU A 230 20.20 -13.87 18.23
CA LEU A 230 19.76 -14.18 16.87
C LEU A 230 18.42 -14.94 16.83
N ALA A 231 18.17 -15.87 17.75
CA ALA A 231 16.91 -16.61 17.77
C ALA A 231 15.69 -15.70 18.10
N PRO A 232 15.72 -14.84 19.13
CA PRO A 232 14.66 -13.86 19.36
C PRO A 232 14.51 -12.84 18.22
N PHE A 233 15.62 -12.45 17.58
CA PHE A 233 15.61 -11.58 16.41
C PHE A 233 14.92 -12.25 15.21
N GLU A 234 15.20 -13.53 14.95
CA GLU A 234 14.60 -14.28 13.85
C GLU A 234 13.08 -14.42 14.02
N GLU A 235 12.62 -14.67 15.24
CA GLU A 235 11.19 -14.72 15.56
C GLU A 235 10.52 -13.35 15.36
N PHE A 236 11.18 -12.27 15.81
CA PHE A 236 10.72 -10.91 15.55
C PHE A 236 10.59 -10.61 14.04
N TYR A 237 11.60 -11.01 13.26
CA TYR A 237 11.61 -10.82 11.82
C TYR A 237 10.48 -11.61 11.15
N LYS A 238 10.33 -12.90 11.50
CA LYS A 238 9.24 -13.77 11.00
C LYS A 238 7.87 -13.18 11.32
N GLU A 239 7.64 -12.76 12.55
CA GLU A 239 6.38 -12.16 12.98
C GLU A 239 6.09 -10.85 12.24
N ARG A 240 7.10 -10.01 12.02
CA ARG A 240 6.95 -8.76 11.26
C ARG A 240 6.62 -9.04 9.79
N MET A 241 7.27 -10.02 9.18
CA MET A 241 6.97 -10.44 7.81
C MET A 241 5.57 -11.06 7.71
N ARG A 242 5.14 -11.83 8.71
CA ARG A 242 3.79 -12.39 8.81
C ARG A 242 2.73 -11.30 8.92
N ARG A 243 2.95 -10.28 9.77
CA ARG A 243 2.05 -9.12 9.90
C ARG A 243 1.96 -8.31 8.62
N THR A 244 3.10 -8.11 7.97
CA THR A 244 3.16 -7.42 6.68
C THR A 244 2.37 -8.22 5.64
N ALA A 245 2.61 -9.52 5.51
CA ALA A 245 1.86 -10.41 4.61
C ALA A 245 0.35 -10.44 4.93
N ALA A 246 -0.04 -10.48 6.21
CA ALA A 246 -1.44 -10.45 6.64
C ALA A 246 -2.12 -9.12 6.31
N HIS A 247 -1.42 -7.99 6.47
CA HIS A 247 -1.90 -6.67 6.08
C HIS A 247 -2.14 -6.58 4.57
N TRP A 248 -1.34 -7.26 3.75
CA TRP A 248 -1.48 -7.27 2.29
C TRP A 248 -2.49 -8.29 1.76
N ASN A 249 -2.72 -9.43 2.44
CA ASN A 249 -3.81 -10.35 2.10
C ASN A 249 -5.20 -9.73 2.31
N ILE A 250 -5.29 -8.63 3.07
CA ILE A 250 -6.52 -7.84 3.18
C ILE A 250 -6.78 -7.07 1.86
N CYS A 251 -5.78 -6.80 1.01
CA CYS A 251 -5.95 -6.03 -0.23
C CYS A 251 -6.25 -6.85 -1.50
N GLY A 252 -6.53 -8.15 -1.40
CA GLY A 252 -7.01 -8.94 -2.55
C GLY A 252 -7.56 -10.31 -2.15
N PRO A 253 -8.85 -10.61 -2.43
CA PRO A 253 -9.37 -11.95 -2.24
C PRO A 253 -9.07 -12.76 -3.51
N ASN A 254 -8.22 -13.79 -3.41
CA ASN A 254 -8.24 -15.05 -4.20
C ASN A 254 -6.85 -15.69 -4.34
N VAL A 255 -6.17 -15.96 -3.22
CA VAL A 255 -5.15 -17.02 -3.22
C VAL A 255 -5.45 -17.95 -2.06
N THR A 256 -6.20 -19.00 -2.35
CA THR A 256 -6.43 -20.12 -1.45
C THR A 256 -5.08 -20.82 -1.22
N PRO A 257 -4.64 -21.03 0.03
CA PRO A 257 -3.39 -21.72 0.30
C PRO A 257 -3.58 -23.22 0.09
N GLY A 258 -3.19 -23.73 -1.08
CA GLY A 258 -3.33 -25.16 -1.37
C GLY A 258 -2.74 -25.67 -2.67
N THR A 259 -2.46 -24.81 -3.65
CA THR A 259 -1.86 -25.25 -4.92
C THR A 259 -0.43 -24.72 -5.03
N GLY A 260 0.53 -25.65 -5.11
CA GLY A 260 1.97 -25.41 -5.22
C GLY A 260 2.37 -24.75 -6.54
N ILE A 261 1.89 -23.54 -6.78
CA ILE A 261 2.38 -22.65 -7.84
C ILE A 261 3.51 -21.84 -7.21
N VAL A 262 4.72 -22.04 -7.73
CA VAL A 262 5.90 -21.24 -7.40
C VAL A 262 5.53 -19.75 -7.57
N PRO A 263 5.76 -18.89 -6.57
CA PRO A 263 5.47 -17.47 -6.69
C PRO A 263 6.25 -16.88 -7.88
N THR A 264 5.53 -16.33 -8.87
CA THR A 264 6.12 -15.55 -9.94
C THR A 264 6.81 -14.30 -9.37
N GLU A 265 7.89 -13.85 -10.03
CA GLU A 265 8.79 -12.74 -9.62
C GLU A 265 8.08 -11.46 -9.13
N VAL A 266 6.85 -11.21 -9.57
CA VAL A 266 6.02 -10.07 -9.18
C VAL A 266 5.68 -10.08 -7.68
N HIS A 267 5.46 -11.24 -7.05
CA HIS A 267 5.15 -11.33 -5.62
C HIS A 267 6.37 -11.12 -4.72
N CYS A 268 7.56 -11.52 -5.17
CA CYS A 268 8.81 -11.27 -4.46
C CYS A 268 9.17 -9.78 -4.45
N ASN A 269 8.87 -9.04 -5.52
CA ASN A 269 9.10 -7.60 -5.60
C ASN A 269 8.19 -6.79 -4.66
N ILE A 270 6.97 -7.27 -4.37
CA ILE A 270 6.01 -6.59 -3.49
C ILE A 270 6.38 -6.77 -2.01
N ALA A 271 6.88 -7.94 -1.61
CA ALA A 271 7.38 -8.15 -0.25
C ALA A 271 8.64 -7.31 0.04
N ASN A 272 9.55 -7.21 -0.94
CA ASN A 272 10.70 -6.31 -0.87
C ASN A 272 10.28 -4.84 -0.81
N PHE A 273 9.21 -4.46 -1.51
CA PHE A 273 8.66 -3.11 -1.43
C PHE A 273 8.15 -2.76 -0.03
N GLY A 274 7.59 -3.69 0.74
CA GLY A 274 7.20 -3.42 2.13
C GLY A 274 8.38 -3.02 3.04
N VAL A 275 9.56 -3.59 2.79
CA VAL A 275 10.82 -3.26 3.48
C VAL A 275 11.33 -1.89 3.03
N VAL A 276 11.43 -1.69 1.72
CA VAL A 276 11.83 -0.41 1.11
C VAL A 276 10.90 0.73 1.51
N PHE A 277 9.60 0.48 1.56
CA PHE A 277 8.57 1.41 1.98
C PHE A 277 8.70 1.72 3.47
N GLY A 278 9.01 0.74 4.31
CA GLY A 278 9.33 0.98 5.73
C GLY A 278 10.53 1.93 5.88
N GLU A 279 11.63 1.64 5.20
CA GLU A 279 12.87 2.43 5.24
C GLU A 279 12.68 3.85 4.70
N VAL A 280 12.02 3.99 3.56
CA VAL A 280 11.79 5.26 2.88
C VAL A 280 10.72 6.09 3.60
N ASN A 281 9.63 5.46 4.09
CA ASN A 281 8.54 6.17 4.76
C ASN A 281 8.93 6.72 6.15
N ILE A 282 9.85 6.06 6.88
CA ILE A 282 10.37 6.59 8.14
C ILE A 282 11.10 7.92 7.90
N GLY A 283 12.03 7.98 6.94
CA GLY A 283 12.73 9.22 6.61
C GLY A 283 11.85 10.29 5.96
N LEU A 284 10.80 9.89 5.24
CA LEU A 284 9.85 10.82 4.58
C LEU A 284 8.76 11.37 5.49
N ASN A 285 8.51 10.76 6.65
CA ASN A 285 7.52 11.25 7.59
C ASN A 285 7.95 12.56 8.24
N ASP A 286 9.24 12.76 8.45
CA ASP A 286 9.79 14.00 8.99
C ASP A 286 9.82 15.13 7.94
N TRP A 287 9.92 14.78 6.66
CA TRP A 287 10.08 15.73 5.56
C TRP A 287 8.77 16.17 4.90
N MET A 288 7.79 15.28 4.80
CA MET A 288 6.47 15.56 4.20
C MET A 288 5.35 14.99 5.07
N PRO A 289 5.14 15.48 6.30
CA PRO A 289 4.20 14.89 7.25
C PRO A 289 2.74 14.89 6.77
N GLU A 290 2.39 15.88 5.95
CA GLU A 290 1.04 16.15 5.45
C GLU A 290 0.60 15.20 4.33
N TRP A 291 1.55 14.49 3.71
CA TRP A 291 1.30 13.70 2.49
C TRP A 291 1.01 12.25 2.86
N SER A 292 0.06 11.64 2.14
CA SER A 292 -0.16 10.20 2.27
C SER A 292 1.11 9.45 1.81
N PRO A 293 1.47 8.31 2.42
CA PRO A 293 2.66 7.55 2.03
C PRO A 293 2.73 7.23 0.53
N TYR A 294 1.57 6.97 -0.09
CA TYR A 294 1.42 6.75 -1.53
C TYR A 294 1.76 8.00 -2.37
N ALA A 295 1.31 9.19 -1.94
CA ALA A 295 1.60 10.45 -2.62
C ALA A 295 3.08 10.82 -2.52
N LYS A 296 3.74 10.54 -1.39
CA LYS A 296 5.18 10.76 -1.23
C LYS A 296 5.98 9.93 -2.22
N ILE A 297 5.60 8.67 -2.41
CA ILE A 297 6.28 7.74 -3.31
C ILE A 297 6.06 8.09 -4.78
N LEU A 298 4.84 8.43 -5.16
CA LEU A 298 4.55 8.90 -6.52
C LEU A 298 5.37 10.15 -6.86
N ARG A 299 5.51 11.07 -5.91
CA ARG A 299 6.36 12.26 -6.08
C ARG A 299 7.85 11.90 -6.18
N LEU A 300 8.34 10.98 -5.35
CA LEU A 300 9.72 10.51 -5.39
C LEU A 300 10.13 9.87 -6.72
N THR A 301 9.22 9.10 -7.33
CA THR A 301 9.51 8.45 -8.62
C THR A 301 9.72 9.44 -9.75
N GLY A 302 9.00 10.56 -9.72
CA GLY A 302 9.07 11.61 -10.73
C GLY A 302 10.19 12.63 -10.54
N MET A 303 10.96 12.54 -9.43
CA MET A 303 12.05 13.47 -9.16
C MET A 303 13.39 12.95 -9.68
N ASP A 304 14.13 13.85 -10.35
CA ASP A 304 15.51 13.64 -10.76
C ASP A 304 16.49 14.04 -9.65
N LEU A 305 17.72 13.51 -9.73
CA LEU A 305 18.78 13.76 -8.74
C LEU A 305 19.00 15.27 -8.49
N ASP A 306 19.05 16.05 -9.58
CA ASP A 306 19.25 17.50 -9.54
C ASP A 306 18.08 18.22 -8.85
N GLN A 307 16.85 17.71 -9.03
CA GLN A 307 15.66 18.27 -8.39
C GLN A 307 15.63 17.97 -6.89
N MET A 308 16.10 16.79 -6.48
CA MET A 308 16.24 16.45 -5.06
C MET A 308 17.30 17.33 -4.38
N GLN A 309 18.44 17.55 -5.04
CA GLN A 309 19.48 18.44 -4.53
C GLN A 309 19.00 19.90 -4.42
N GLN A 310 18.32 20.42 -5.44
CA GLN A 310 17.76 21.78 -5.44
C GLN A 310 16.70 22.00 -4.36
N GLN A 311 15.96 20.95 -4.00
CA GLN A 311 14.95 21.02 -2.94
C GLN A 311 15.56 20.86 -1.54
N GLY A 312 16.86 20.60 -1.41
CA GLY A 312 17.56 20.53 -0.13
C GLY A 312 17.49 19.16 0.56
N TRP A 313 17.26 18.09 -0.21
CA TRP A 313 17.20 16.72 0.33
C TRP A 313 18.59 16.31 0.86
N THR A 314 18.63 15.55 1.96
CA THR A 314 19.91 15.10 2.53
C THR A 314 20.56 14.05 1.64
N ASP A 315 21.90 14.05 1.59
CA ASP A 315 22.67 13.11 0.76
C ASP A 315 22.36 11.63 1.09
N ASP A 316 22.06 11.32 2.34
CA ASP A 316 21.67 9.98 2.77
C ASP A 316 20.31 9.56 2.21
N LEU A 317 19.34 10.48 2.19
CA LEU A 317 18.03 10.22 1.62
C LEU A 317 18.12 10.10 0.09
N ILE A 318 18.90 10.97 -0.54
CA ILE A 318 19.17 10.91 -1.98
C ILE A 318 19.81 9.57 -2.34
N ARG A 319 20.83 9.11 -1.60
CA ARG A 319 21.46 7.80 -1.80
C ARG A 319 20.47 6.65 -1.61
N LEU A 320 19.63 6.70 -0.58
CA LEU A 320 18.62 5.68 -0.30
C LEU A 320 17.59 5.60 -1.44
N ILE A 321 17.04 6.75 -1.86
CA ILE A 321 16.07 6.82 -2.95
C ILE A 321 16.69 6.36 -4.27
N THR A 322 17.92 6.78 -4.56
CA THR A 322 18.63 6.36 -5.78
C THR A 322 18.89 4.86 -5.79
N LYS A 323 19.27 4.27 -4.63
CA LYS A 323 19.45 2.83 -4.47
C LYS A 323 18.18 2.04 -4.78
N PHE A 324 17.02 2.54 -4.36
CA PHE A 324 15.75 1.84 -4.51
C PHE A 324 14.90 2.30 -5.69
N LYS A 325 15.35 3.30 -6.47
CA LYS A 325 14.60 3.87 -7.60
C LYS A 325 14.03 2.82 -8.55
N PRO A 326 14.77 1.76 -8.96
CA PRO A 326 14.21 0.71 -9.82
C PRO A 326 13.01 -0.04 -9.20
N THR A 327 13.06 -0.30 -7.90
CA THR A 327 11.98 -0.98 -7.16
C THR A 327 10.78 -0.07 -6.98
N ILE A 328 11.02 1.21 -6.70
CA ILE A 328 9.98 2.22 -6.55
C ILE A 328 9.28 2.46 -7.90
N ASP A 329 10.02 2.53 -9.00
CA ASP A 329 9.49 2.68 -10.36
C ASP A 329 8.68 1.43 -10.81
N ALA A 330 9.16 0.23 -10.49
CA ALA A 330 8.42 -1.01 -10.77
C ALA A 330 7.09 -1.06 -10.00
N TRP A 331 7.07 -0.62 -8.74
CA TRP A 331 5.86 -0.55 -7.95
C TRP A 331 4.91 0.55 -8.43
N ARG A 332 5.43 1.68 -8.88
CA ARG A 332 4.64 2.77 -9.49
C ARG A 332 3.84 2.27 -10.69
N GLU A 333 4.44 1.49 -11.58
CA GLU A 333 3.73 0.89 -12.73
C GLU A 333 2.59 -0.04 -12.27
N VAL A 334 2.81 -0.82 -11.21
CA VAL A 334 1.77 -1.68 -10.61
C VAL A 334 0.65 -0.85 -10.00
N LEU A 335 0.98 0.22 -9.28
CA LEU A 335 0.01 1.13 -8.66
C LEU A 335 -0.84 1.85 -9.71
N ILE A 336 -0.21 2.38 -10.76
CA ILE A 336 -0.90 3.05 -11.88
C ILE A 336 -1.87 2.07 -12.54
N LYS A 337 -1.41 0.83 -12.81
CA LYS A 337 -2.26 -0.22 -13.39
C LYS A 337 -3.46 -0.55 -12.48
N PHE A 338 -3.23 -0.72 -11.18
CA PHE A 338 -4.28 -0.99 -10.20
C PHE A 338 -5.30 0.15 -10.09
N LEU A 339 -4.85 1.41 -10.05
CA LEU A 339 -5.72 2.58 -10.02
C LEU A 339 -6.55 2.72 -11.31
N LEU A 340 -5.96 2.41 -12.47
CA LEU A 340 -6.66 2.36 -13.75
C LEU A 340 -7.73 1.26 -13.79
N GLU A 341 -7.43 0.08 -13.22
CA GLU A 341 -8.38 -1.04 -13.11
C GLU A 341 -9.56 -0.68 -12.21
N ILE A 342 -9.32 -0.11 -11.03
CA ILE A 342 -10.39 0.39 -10.13
C ILE A 342 -11.26 1.43 -10.84
N TRP A 343 -10.63 2.37 -11.53
CA TRP A 343 -11.35 3.40 -12.28
C TRP A 343 -12.21 2.80 -13.39
N GLN A 344 -11.69 1.84 -14.17
CA GLN A 344 -12.49 1.12 -15.18
C GLN A 344 -13.67 0.37 -14.56
N HIS A 345 -13.46 -0.25 -13.39
CA HIS A 345 -14.52 -0.98 -12.68
C HIS A 345 -15.62 -0.03 -12.17
N SER A 346 -15.24 1.18 -11.73
CA SER A 346 -16.18 2.21 -11.28
C SER A 346 -17.08 2.73 -12.42
N GLN A 347 -16.56 2.79 -13.65
CA GLN A 347 -17.31 3.18 -14.85
C GLN A 347 -18.30 2.09 -15.31
N SER A 348 -17.95 0.81 -15.16
CA SER A 348 -18.85 -0.30 -15.54
C SER A 348 -20.05 -0.47 -14.60
N MET A 349 -19.92 -0.08 -13.33
CA MET A 349 -21.00 -0.20 -12.33
C MET A 349 -22.09 0.87 -12.49
N THR A 350 -21.80 2.00 -13.15
CA THR A 350 -22.79 3.05 -13.43
C THR A 350 -23.72 2.74 -14.61
N GLY A 351 -23.52 1.63 -15.33
CA GLY A 351 -24.28 1.29 -16.55
C GLY A 351 -25.37 0.21 -16.42
N GLN A 352 -25.52 -0.45 -15.26
CA GLN A 352 -26.47 -1.57 -15.11
C GLN A 352 -27.27 -1.50 -13.81
N HIS A 353 -28.33 -0.69 -13.80
CA HIS A 353 -29.44 -0.88 -12.86
C HIS A 353 -30.79 -0.71 -13.57
N SER A 354 -31.24 -1.77 -14.23
CA SER A 354 -32.67 -2.14 -14.25
C SER A 354 -32.82 -3.61 -14.64
N LEU A 355 -33.17 -4.47 -13.68
CA LEU A 355 -34.24 -5.47 -13.75
C LEU A 355 -34.19 -6.40 -12.52
N GLN A 356 -35.39 -6.79 -12.11
CA GLN A 356 -35.80 -7.33 -10.82
C GLN A 356 -35.46 -8.81 -10.60
N HIS A 357 -35.55 -9.25 -9.32
CA HIS A 357 -36.09 -10.53 -8.77
C HIS A 357 -35.20 -11.33 -7.77
N PRO A 358 -35.78 -12.17 -6.85
CA PRO A 358 -35.67 -11.96 -5.39
C PRO A 358 -35.07 -13.13 -4.55
N CYS A 359 -34.75 -12.78 -3.29
CA CYS A 359 -34.62 -13.55 -2.02
C CYS A 359 -34.27 -15.06 -1.98
N ARG A 360 -33.16 -15.39 -1.28
CA ARG A 360 -33.09 -16.42 -0.19
C ARG A 360 -31.83 -16.20 0.70
N PRO A 361 -31.87 -16.45 2.03
CA PRO A 361 -30.80 -16.02 2.94
C PRO A 361 -29.73 -17.09 3.19
N THR A 362 -28.46 -16.70 3.08
CA THR A 362 -27.31 -17.39 3.68
C THR A 362 -26.54 -16.34 4.46
N ILE A 363 -26.32 -16.60 5.75
CA ILE A 363 -25.53 -15.75 6.65
C ILE A 363 -24.10 -15.75 6.12
N GLN A 364 -23.73 -14.68 5.41
CA GLN A 364 -22.36 -14.35 5.03
C GLN A 364 -22.03 -13.01 5.68
N PHE A 365 -20.98 -12.99 6.49
CA PHE A 365 -20.40 -11.76 7.01
C PHE A 365 -19.82 -10.96 5.84
N PRO A 366 -20.28 -9.73 5.56
CA PRO A 366 -19.68 -8.91 4.54
C PRO A 366 -18.45 -8.21 5.14
N THR A 367 -17.26 -8.64 4.72
CA THR A 367 -16.01 -7.88 4.88
C THR A 367 -16.08 -6.67 3.96
N SER A 368 -16.73 -5.60 4.41
CA SER A 368 -16.84 -4.35 3.66
C SER A 368 -15.65 -3.46 3.97
N GLN A 369 -14.72 -3.36 3.02
CA GLN A 369 -13.73 -2.30 2.96
C GLN A 369 -14.45 -1.00 2.62
N VAL A 370 -14.57 -0.10 3.59
CA VAL A 370 -15.01 1.28 3.35
C VAL A 370 -13.79 2.18 3.56
N PRO A 371 -13.15 2.66 2.47
CA PRO A 371 -12.22 3.78 2.57
C PRO A 371 -13.01 5.02 3.02
N CYS A 372 -12.49 5.74 4.00
CA CYS A 372 -13.08 6.95 4.55
C CYS A 372 -12.99 8.12 3.54
N GLU A 373 -13.84 8.13 2.52
CA GLU A 373 -14.03 9.23 1.54
C GLU A 373 -14.83 10.42 2.11
N VAL A 374 -15.30 10.33 3.36
CA VAL A 374 -16.26 11.28 3.94
C VAL A 374 -15.65 12.68 4.13
N ALA A 375 -14.33 12.81 4.32
CA ALA A 375 -13.70 14.10 4.61
C ALA A 375 -13.65 15.08 3.41
N SER A 376 -13.55 14.59 2.16
CA SER A 376 -13.43 15.45 0.97
C SER A 376 -14.78 15.97 0.46
N THR A 377 -15.87 15.22 0.66
CA THR A 377 -17.23 15.60 0.26
C THR A 377 -17.83 16.71 1.14
N ILE A 378 -17.25 16.96 2.32
CA ILE A 378 -17.83 17.84 3.34
C ILE A 378 -17.43 19.31 3.20
N LYS A 379 -16.43 19.65 2.37
CA LYS A 379 -16.05 21.05 2.12
C LYS A 379 -17.21 21.80 1.43
N GLY A 380 -18.01 22.52 2.23
CA GLY A 380 -19.19 23.29 1.82
C GLY A 380 -20.51 22.87 2.49
N ALA A 381 -20.57 21.67 3.09
CA ALA A 381 -21.78 21.15 3.72
C ALA A 381 -22.07 21.79 5.09
N PHE A 382 -21.03 22.23 5.80
CA PHE A 382 -21.12 22.88 7.10
C PHE A 382 -20.27 24.15 7.10
N SER A 383 -20.72 25.17 7.82
CA SER A 383 -19.92 26.36 8.06
C SER A 383 -18.72 26.05 8.97
N ILE A 384 -17.67 26.87 8.87
CA ILE A 384 -16.48 26.73 9.73
C ILE A 384 -16.88 26.89 11.20
N ASP A 385 -17.79 27.82 11.50
CA ASP A 385 -18.28 28.07 12.86
C ASP A 385 -19.08 26.89 13.44
N GLU A 386 -19.93 26.23 12.63
CA GLU A 386 -20.63 25.00 13.03
C GLU A 386 -19.63 23.88 13.37
N MET A 387 -18.59 23.71 12.54
CA MET A 387 -17.56 22.70 12.75
C MET A 387 -16.74 22.97 14.02
N GLN A 388 -16.37 24.23 14.26
CA GLN A 388 -15.63 24.63 15.45
C GLN A 388 -16.46 24.44 16.73
N ARG A 389 -17.75 24.83 16.72
CA ARG A 389 -18.64 24.60 17.86
C ARG A 389 -18.80 23.12 18.17
N ALA A 390 -19.02 22.29 17.15
CA ALA A 390 -19.13 20.85 17.33
C ALA A 390 -17.86 20.22 17.89
N LYS A 391 -16.69 20.66 17.40
CA LYS A 391 -15.40 20.22 17.92
C LYS A 391 -15.26 20.52 19.41
N LEU A 392 -15.60 21.74 19.85
CA LEU A 392 -15.56 22.12 21.25
C LEU A 392 -16.53 21.31 22.12
N VAL A 393 -17.71 20.98 21.60
CA VAL A 393 -18.68 20.09 22.29
C VAL A 393 -18.11 18.69 22.43
N VAL A 394 -17.58 18.10 21.36
CA VAL A 394 -16.97 16.76 21.37
C VAL A 394 -15.75 16.70 22.29
N GLU A 395 -14.90 17.73 22.29
CA GLU A 395 -13.77 17.84 23.22
C GLU A 395 -14.23 17.89 24.67
N ARG A 396 -15.27 18.69 24.98
CA ARG A 396 -15.86 18.75 26.32
C ARG A 396 -16.45 17.40 26.74
N LEU A 397 -17.20 16.74 25.86
CA LEU A 397 -17.77 15.41 26.14
C LEU A 397 -16.68 14.37 26.41
N THR A 398 -15.61 14.40 25.61
CA THR A 398 -14.46 13.50 25.77
C THR A 398 -13.78 13.73 27.12
N GLN A 399 -13.58 14.99 27.52
CA GLN A 399 -13.03 15.33 28.84
C GLN A 399 -13.94 14.89 29.99
N ASP A 400 -15.25 15.10 29.88
CA ASP A 400 -16.25 14.65 30.86
C ASP A 400 -16.22 13.13 31.04
N ILE A 401 -16.18 12.38 29.94
CA ILE A 401 -16.04 10.92 29.97
C ILE A 401 -14.75 10.50 30.67
N LEU A 402 -13.61 11.12 30.33
CA LEU A 402 -12.33 10.78 30.96
C LEU A 402 -12.28 11.08 32.46
N GLN A 403 -13.00 12.11 32.93
CA GLN A 403 -13.01 12.51 34.35
C GLN A 403 -13.97 11.68 35.20
N THR A 404 -15.14 11.35 34.66
CA THR A 404 -16.21 10.67 35.39
C THR A 404 -16.06 9.16 35.41
N ARG A 405 -15.29 8.60 34.48
CA ARG A 405 -15.28 7.16 34.25
C ARG A 405 -14.47 6.39 35.29
N GLN A 406 -15.08 5.33 35.79
CA GLN A 406 -14.44 4.30 36.59
C GLN A 406 -14.48 2.98 35.81
N TYR A 407 -13.33 2.34 35.65
CA TYR A 407 -13.25 1.06 34.96
C TYR A 407 -13.61 -0.06 35.93
N GLN A 408 -14.60 -0.87 35.55
CA GLN A 408 -14.88 -2.13 36.22
C GLN A 408 -14.26 -3.27 35.40
N THR A 409 -13.50 -4.13 36.08
CA THR A 409 -12.96 -5.32 35.45
C THR A 409 -14.08 -6.34 35.24
N CYS A 410 -14.17 -6.91 34.05
CA CYS A 410 -15.06 -8.01 33.71
C CYS A 410 -14.26 -9.30 33.51
N GLU A 411 -14.83 -10.44 33.94
CA GLU A 411 -14.25 -11.74 33.66
C GLU A 411 -14.62 -12.21 32.25
N VAL A 412 -13.61 -12.48 31.42
CA VAL A 412 -13.78 -13.09 30.10
C VAL A 412 -13.31 -14.55 30.16
N PRO A 413 -14.19 -15.54 29.86
CA PRO A 413 -13.84 -16.95 29.86
C PRO A 413 -12.61 -17.22 28.99
N GLU A 414 -11.71 -18.10 29.44
CA GLU A 414 -10.45 -18.39 28.76
C GLU A 414 -10.65 -18.80 27.29
N VAL A 415 -11.69 -19.60 27.04
CA VAL A 415 -12.10 -20.04 25.68
C VAL A 415 -12.49 -18.89 24.74
N GLN A 416 -12.86 -17.72 25.27
CA GLN A 416 -13.26 -16.54 24.51
C GLN A 416 -12.14 -15.48 24.40
N ARG A 417 -11.06 -15.59 25.18
CA ARG A 417 -10.00 -14.56 25.23
C ARG A 417 -9.34 -14.31 23.88
N LEU A 418 -9.08 -15.37 23.11
CA LEU A 418 -8.49 -15.22 21.79
C LEU A 418 -9.42 -14.43 20.85
N GLN A 419 -10.71 -14.78 20.83
CA GLN A 419 -11.73 -14.10 20.04
C GLN A 419 -11.90 -12.64 20.49
N MET A 420 -11.90 -12.40 21.80
CA MET A 420 -11.96 -11.07 22.40
C MET A 420 -10.78 -10.21 21.95
N ASN A 421 -9.55 -10.74 21.97
CA ASN A 421 -8.37 -9.99 21.55
C ASN A 421 -8.45 -9.58 20.07
N TYR A 422 -8.89 -10.48 19.18
CA TYR A 422 -9.10 -10.13 17.77
C TYR A 422 -10.20 -9.08 17.60
N ALA A 423 -11.34 -9.24 18.30
CA ALA A 423 -12.46 -8.32 18.23
C ALA A 423 -12.07 -6.90 18.68
N VAL A 424 -11.28 -6.78 19.75
CA VAL A 424 -10.78 -5.49 20.25
C VAL A 424 -9.86 -4.82 19.25
N VAL A 425 -8.93 -5.57 18.63
CA VAL A 425 -8.01 -5.02 17.61
C VAL A 425 -8.79 -4.48 16.40
N ASP A 426 -9.77 -5.24 15.91
CA ASP A 426 -10.61 -4.81 14.80
C ASP A 426 -11.47 -3.60 15.17
N ALA A 427 -12.11 -3.62 16.34
CA ALA A 427 -12.96 -2.52 16.81
C ALA A 427 -12.16 -1.24 17.10
N HIS A 428 -10.91 -1.35 17.55
CA HIS A 428 -10.04 -0.20 17.79
C HIS A 428 -9.79 0.62 16.51
N SER A 429 -9.60 -0.04 15.37
CA SER A 429 -9.44 0.64 14.08
C SER A 429 -10.66 1.48 13.69
N LEU A 430 -11.87 0.98 13.99
CA LEU A 430 -13.13 1.68 13.75
C LEU A 430 -13.33 2.82 14.76
N ALA A 431 -12.94 2.61 16.01
CA ALA A 431 -13.01 3.62 17.06
C ALA A 431 -12.16 4.86 16.69
N ILE A 432 -10.93 4.66 16.20
CA ILE A 432 -10.07 5.77 15.72
C ILE A 432 -10.71 6.50 14.54
N GLN A 433 -11.33 5.77 13.61
CA GLN A 433 -12.00 6.40 12.47
C GLN A 433 -13.20 7.23 12.92
N PHE A 434 -14.01 6.70 13.84
CA PHE A 434 -15.15 7.42 14.38
C PHE A 434 -14.73 8.66 15.17
N GLU A 435 -13.70 8.56 16.01
CA GLU A 435 -13.16 9.67 16.80
C GLU A 435 -12.82 10.88 15.91
N ARG A 436 -12.24 10.65 14.73
CA ARG A 436 -11.91 11.69 13.75
C ARG A 436 -13.13 12.40 13.15
N ILE A 437 -14.29 11.74 13.16
CA ILE A 437 -15.54 12.26 12.59
C ILE A 437 -16.63 12.49 13.64
N ALA A 438 -16.32 12.40 14.94
CA ALA A 438 -17.31 12.52 16.00
C ALA A 438 -18.00 13.90 15.99
N SER A 439 -17.27 14.96 15.59
CA SER A 439 -17.87 16.28 15.39
C SER A 439 -18.95 16.28 14.31
N LEU A 440 -18.80 15.44 13.28
CA LEU A 440 -19.81 15.29 12.23
C LEU A 440 -21.02 14.52 12.74
N ASP A 441 -20.84 13.48 13.55
CA ASP A 441 -21.95 12.77 14.22
C ASP A 441 -22.82 13.77 15.01
N TYR A 442 -22.18 14.62 15.81
CA TYR A 442 -22.86 15.66 16.57
C TYR A 442 -23.61 16.65 15.67
N ILE A 443 -22.96 17.22 14.64
CA ILE A 443 -23.59 18.22 13.75
C ILE A 443 -24.76 17.62 12.97
N VAL A 444 -24.59 16.40 12.47
CA VAL A 444 -25.52 15.79 11.54
C VAL A 444 -26.80 15.32 12.25
N PHE A 445 -26.67 14.82 13.46
CA PHE A 445 -27.80 14.28 14.21
C PHE A 445 -28.32 15.21 15.32
N ASP A 446 -27.54 16.23 15.70
CA ASP A 446 -27.85 17.19 16.78
C ASP A 446 -28.22 16.49 18.11
N ASP A 447 -27.58 15.35 18.36
CA ASP A 447 -27.87 14.47 19.50
C ASP A 447 -26.61 14.29 20.36
N GLN A 448 -26.53 15.11 21.40
CA GLN A 448 -25.41 15.11 22.33
C GLN A 448 -25.28 13.79 23.10
N GLU A 449 -26.39 13.18 23.51
CA GLU A 449 -26.39 11.93 24.29
C GLU A 449 -25.93 10.76 23.44
N ARG A 450 -26.36 10.70 22.18
CA ARG A 450 -25.89 9.70 21.23
C ARG A 450 -24.39 9.84 20.96
N THR A 451 -23.91 11.05 20.67
CA THR A 451 -22.48 11.27 20.44
C THR A 451 -21.67 10.98 21.70
N LYS A 452 -22.17 11.34 22.90
CA LYS A 452 -21.56 10.98 24.18
C LYS A 452 -21.43 9.48 24.33
N THR A 453 -22.49 8.72 24.05
CA THR A 453 -22.50 7.25 24.11
C THR A 453 -21.46 6.63 23.17
N HIS A 454 -21.31 7.14 21.95
CA HIS A 454 -20.28 6.67 21.02
C HIS A 454 -18.86 6.99 21.52
N LEU A 455 -18.62 8.21 22.00
CA LEU A 455 -17.32 8.61 22.57
C LEU A 455 -16.96 7.77 23.81
N ASP A 456 -17.97 7.43 24.61
CA ASP A 456 -17.84 6.59 25.79
C ASP A 456 -17.38 5.16 25.38
N GLN A 457 -18.02 4.58 24.36
CA GLN A 457 -17.60 3.29 23.79
C GLN A 457 -16.18 3.34 23.20
N ILE A 458 -15.81 4.44 22.53
CA ILE A 458 -14.46 4.64 21.99
C ILE A 458 -13.42 4.64 23.10
N ALA A 459 -13.67 5.36 24.19
CA ALA A 459 -12.75 5.42 25.29
C ALA A 459 -12.56 4.04 25.96
N LEU A 460 -13.61 3.20 26.06
CA LEU A 460 -13.45 1.82 26.59
C LEU A 460 -12.59 0.98 25.68
N LEU A 461 -12.83 1.05 24.36
CA LEU A 461 -12.07 0.27 23.39
C LEU A 461 -10.61 0.69 23.31
N LYS A 462 -10.30 1.99 23.44
CA LYS A 462 -8.92 2.49 23.50
C LYS A 462 -8.20 1.96 24.74
N GLU A 463 -8.85 2.04 25.90
CA GLU A 463 -8.28 1.52 27.15
C GLU A 463 -8.11 -0.01 27.11
N GLN A 464 -9.14 -0.73 26.66
CA GLN A 464 -9.08 -2.20 26.51
C GLN A 464 -7.97 -2.62 25.54
N HIS A 465 -7.79 -1.90 24.44
CA HIS A 465 -6.71 -2.15 23.49
C HIS A 465 -5.33 -1.89 24.12
N GLN A 466 -5.19 -0.80 24.88
CA GLN A 466 -3.96 -0.49 25.61
C GLN A 466 -3.60 -1.54 26.66
N ILE A 467 -4.58 -2.05 27.41
CA ILE A 467 -4.40 -3.15 28.36
C ILE A 467 -3.86 -4.39 27.64
N LEU A 468 -4.45 -4.77 26.50
CA LEU A 468 -3.98 -5.91 25.71
C LEU A 468 -2.57 -5.71 25.15
N GLN A 469 -2.23 -4.49 24.70
CA GLN A 469 -0.87 -4.16 24.23
C GLN A 469 0.19 -4.27 25.34
N SER A 470 -0.20 -4.01 26.60
CA SER A 470 0.70 -4.15 27.75
C SER A 470 0.97 -5.61 28.14
N GLY A 471 0.28 -6.58 27.52
CA GLY A 471 0.38 -8.01 27.84
C GLY A 471 -0.46 -8.44 29.05
N GLN A 472 -1.24 -7.53 29.64
CA GLN A 472 -2.14 -7.82 30.74
C GLN A 472 -3.40 -8.56 30.23
N GLN A 473 -3.87 -9.55 30.99
CA GLN A 473 -5.04 -10.39 30.64
C GLN A 473 -6.28 -10.10 31.48
N TYR A 474 -6.46 -8.86 31.94
CA TYR A 474 -7.75 -8.42 32.48
C TYR A 474 -8.51 -7.64 31.42
N TYR A 475 -9.83 -7.66 31.54
CA TYR A 475 -10.74 -7.06 30.59
C TYR A 475 -11.62 -6.06 31.32
N ILE A 476 -11.92 -4.96 30.65
CA ILE A 476 -12.84 -3.89 31.08
C ILE A 476 -14.09 -3.82 30.18
N MET A 477 -14.10 -4.63 29.12
CA MET A 477 -15.25 -4.85 28.24
C MET A 477 -15.45 -6.34 28.07
N SER A 478 -16.71 -6.77 28.03
CA SER A 478 -17.09 -8.12 27.60
C SER A 478 -16.98 -8.26 26.08
N LEU A 479 -16.92 -9.50 25.59
CA LEU A 479 -16.93 -9.78 24.16
C LEU A 479 -18.19 -9.24 23.47
N GLU A 480 -19.35 -9.33 24.12
CA GLU A 480 -20.62 -8.82 23.61
C GLU A 480 -20.60 -7.29 23.47
N GLU A 481 -20.05 -6.59 24.45
CA GLU A 481 -19.90 -5.13 24.39
C GLU A 481 -18.96 -4.68 23.27
N VAL A 482 -17.85 -5.40 23.04
CA VAL A 482 -16.92 -5.09 21.94
C VAL A 482 -17.59 -5.30 20.59
N VAL A 483 -18.30 -6.42 20.40
CA VAL A 483 -19.03 -6.70 19.15
C VAL A 483 -20.15 -5.68 18.93
N THR A 484 -20.87 -5.32 19.99
CA THR A 484 -21.93 -4.31 19.96
C THR A 484 -21.37 -2.94 19.59
N ALA A 485 -20.28 -2.50 20.23
CA ALA A 485 -19.60 -1.26 19.89
C ALA A 485 -19.11 -1.24 18.44
N GLN A 486 -18.56 -2.36 17.96
CA GLN A 486 -18.13 -2.50 16.57
C GLN A 486 -19.31 -2.30 15.59
N GLN A 487 -20.46 -2.92 15.87
CA GLN A 487 -21.66 -2.76 15.06
C GLN A 487 -22.25 -1.35 15.14
N ASN A 488 -22.25 -0.75 16.33
CA ASN A 488 -22.68 0.64 16.53
C ASN A 488 -21.84 1.61 15.69
N PHE A 489 -20.52 1.47 15.70
CA PHE A 489 -19.65 2.33 14.88
C PHE A 489 -19.88 2.14 13.38
N ARG A 490 -20.07 0.90 12.90
CA ARG A 490 -20.39 0.67 11.49
C ARG A 490 -21.71 1.33 11.08
N THR A 491 -22.75 1.16 11.91
CA THR A 491 -24.06 1.77 11.68
C THR A 491 -23.96 3.29 11.71
N ALA A 492 -23.24 3.84 12.69
CA ALA A 492 -23.08 5.28 12.85
C ALA A 492 -22.25 5.89 11.71
N LEU A 493 -21.15 5.26 11.29
CA LEU A 493 -20.37 5.66 10.10
C LEU A 493 -21.22 5.69 8.84
N GLY A 494 -22.04 4.65 8.60
CA GLY A 494 -22.98 4.61 7.49
C GLY A 494 -24.06 5.70 7.59
N GLY A 495 -24.58 5.94 8.79
CA GLY A 495 -25.55 7.00 9.08
C GLY A 495 -25.00 8.39 8.80
N ILE A 496 -23.80 8.70 9.30
CA ILE A 496 -23.11 9.98 9.07
C ILE A 496 -22.90 10.19 7.57
N LYS A 497 -22.43 9.17 6.85
CA LYS A 497 -22.25 9.24 5.39
C LYS A 497 -23.55 9.61 4.68
N ASN A 498 -24.64 8.90 4.96
CA ASN A 498 -25.92 9.13 4.31
C ASN A 498 -26.50 10.51 4.62
N ALA A 499 -26.43 10.93 5.88
CA ALA A 499 -27.00 12.20 6.31
C ALA A 499 -26.13 13.40 5.86
N CYS A 500 -24.80 13.26 5.77
CA CYS A 500 -23.94 14.25 5.10
C CYS A 500 -24.33 14.43 3.62
N VAL A 501 -24.53 13.34 2.87
CA VAL A 501 -24.97 13.40 1.47
C VAL A 501 -26.33 14.10 1.35
N GLN A 502 -27.25 13.83 2.27
CA GLN A 502 -28.56 14.47 2.29
C GLN A 502 -28.47 15.98 2.57
N LYS A 503 -27.67 16.40 3.55
CA LYS A 503 -27.42 17.82 3.86
C LYS A 503 -26.79 18.58 2.69
N VAL A 504 -25.87 17.96 1.95
CA VAL A 504 -25.29 18.54 0.74
C VAL A 504 -26.37 18.77 -0.32
N LYS A 505 -27.26 17.79 -0.54
CA LYS A 505 -28.38 17.93 -1.48
C LYS A 505 -29.34 19.05 -1.08
N GLU A 506 -29.69 19.14 0.21
CA GLU A 506 -30.56 20.20 0.75
C GLU A 506 -29.96 21.60 0.52
N ARG A 507 -28.65 21.79 0.78
CA ARG A 507 -27.98 23.07 0.53
C ARG A 507 -27.90 23.41 -0.96
N GLN A 508 -27.64 22.42 -1.83
CA GLN A 508 -27.65 22.64 -3.28
C GLN A 508 -29.03 23.11 -3.78
N GLN A 509 -30.11 22.56 -3.22
CA GLN A 509 -31.47 23.00 -3.53
C GLN A 509 -31.74 24.42 -3.03
N GLN A 510 -31.31 24.78 -1.81
CA GLN A 510 -31.46 26.13 -1.27
C GLN A 510 -30.71 27.19 -2.08
N VAL A 511 -29.50 26.89 -2.56
CA VAL A 511 -28.75 27.81 -3.44
C VAL A 511 -29.48 28.00 -4.78
N THR A 512 -30.09 26.93 -5.32
CA THR A 512 -30.82 27.00 -6.59
C THR A 512 -32.09 27.86 -6.49
N ILE A 513 -32.76 27.88 -5.33
CA ILE A 513 -33.98 28.67 -5.10
C ILE A 513 -33.67 30.16 -4.88
N ASN A 514 -32.48 30.49 -4.36
CA ASN A 514 -32.07 31.87 -4.07
C ASN A 514 -31.39 32.60 -5.24
N PHE A 515 -31.23 31.96 -6.39
CA PHE A 515 -30.94 32.69 -7.63
C PHE A 515 -32.27 33.21 -8.20
N PRO A 516 -32.52 34.53 -8.23
CA PRO A 516 -33.68 35.06 -8.93
C PRO A 516 -33.61 34.59 -10.39
N GLN A 517 -34.73 34.10 -10.93
CA GLN A 517 -34.78 33.73 -12.34
C GLN A 517 -34.22 34.88 -13.19
N PRO A 518 -33.31 34.60 -14.14
CA PRO A 518 -32.68 35.62 -14.97
C PRO A 518 -33.68 36.48 -15.78
N ASP A 519 -34.95 36.09 -15.85
CA ASP A 519 -35.95 36.71 -16.70
C ASP A 519 -36.59 37.98 -16.11
N GLU A 520 -36.59 38.22 -14.79
CA GLU A 520 -37.18 39.46 -14.23
C GLU A 520 -36.22 40.64 -14.15
N PHE A 521 -34.91 40.40 -13.97
CA PHE A 521 -33.93 41.49 -13.82
C PHE A 521 -33.51 42.09 -15.16
N LEU A 522 -33.47 41.28 -16.24
CA LEU A 522 -33.19 41.75 -17.60
C LEU A 522 -34.38 42.50 -18.22
N ILE A 523 -35.63 42.11 -17.93
CA ILE A 523 -36.81 42.80 -18.46
C ILE A 523 -37.01 44.17 -17.80
N ARG A 524 -36.76 44.30 -16.48
CA ARG A 524 -36.87 45.61 -15.79
C ARG A 524 -35.74 46.59 -16.14
N SER A 525 -34.52 46.10 -16.41
CA SER A 525 -33.41 46.97 -16.79
C SER A 525 -33.45 47.42 -18.26
N LEU A 526 -34.16 46.70 -19.14
CA LEU A 526 -34.42 47.12 -20.51
C LEU A 526 -35.61 48.09 -20.66
N LEU A 527 -36.53 48.15 -19.69
CA LEU A 527 -37.67 49.08 -19.72
C LEU A 527 -37.38 50.48 -19.16
N ILE A 528 -36.28 50.69 -18.43
CA ILE A 528 -35.91 52.01 -17.87
C ILE A 528 -35.06 52.85 -18.85
N LYS A 529 -34.60 52.28 -19.97
CA LYS A 529 -33.84 53.01 -21.02
C LYS A 529 -34.70 53.54 -22.18
N LYS A 530 -36.03 53.54 -22.05
CA LYS A 530 -36.96 54.03 -23.09
C LYS A 530 -38.01 55.04 -22.62
N SER A 531 -37.77 55.70 -21.48
CA SER A 531 -38.40 56.97 -21.09
C SER A 531 -37.30 58.00 -20.89
#